data_AF-A0A6P8JIZ2-F1
#
_entry.id   AF-A0A6P8JIZ2-F1
#
_cell.length_a   1.000
_cell.length_b   1.000
_cell.length_c   1.000
_cell.angle_alpha   90.00
_cell.angle_beta   90.00
_cell.angle_gamma   90.00
#
_symmetry.space_group_name_H-M   'P 1'
#
loop_
_entity.id
_entity.type
_entity.pdbx_description
1 polymer ?
#
loop_
_entity_poly.entity_id
_entity_poly.type
_entity_poly.pdbx_seq_one_letter_code
_entity_poly.pdbx_strand_id
1 'polypeptide(L)'
;MLWDAVAACLPFQTLCPWAVKALQCSTTSCRRLVGIVICTSFQRHQENVNLTLAANFGYLLRNFMEQLGMSTTEFQLSREPSSFAWERTIVVIESAGQQGTGTFIRVHNKRFILTCAHVVGQNIETVNCRAADREFQSEVIWCNPDSDKPFDLALLTAPQDVPERCCVRLARSPATLGQMVYNAGFPYYVNFSFRHDFNPSIFQGRIIKCDTGAIMSDGSVQAGQSGGPMFDQNGCILGVCVSNIKLDDVVYPNINTAIPICDIRNTLQQFARTNDLNVLSNLVASPDVHRVWSLEMPPIRSKL
;
A
#
# COMPACT_ATOMS: atom_id res chain seq x y z
N MET A 1 -14.89 7.12 -18.43
CA MET A 1 -16.01 6.18 -18.16
C MET A 1 -15.94 5.83 -16.68
N LEU A 2 -16.88 6.33 -15.88
CA LEU A 2 -17.05 5.86 -14.51
C LEU A 2 -17.53 4.40 -14.59
N TRP A 3 -16.85 3.50 -13.88
CA TRP A 3 -17.33 2.16 -13.64
C TRP A 3 -18.26 2.21 -12.44
N ASP A 4 -19.56 2.43 -12.66
CA ASP A 4 -20.56 2.29 -11.61
C ASP A 4 -20.80 0.80 -11.33
N ALA A 5 -20.04 0.24 -10.39
CA ALA A 5 -20.32 -1.07 -9.83
C ALA A 5 -21.53 -0.95 -8.90
N VAL A 6 -22.74 -1.14 -9.43
CA VAL A 6 -23.95 -1.22 -8.60
C VAL A 6 -24.00 -2.59 -7.92
N ALA A 7 -23.59 -2.63 -6.65
CA ALA A 7 -23.83 -3.77 -5.77
C ALA A 7 -25.28 -3.71 -5.25
N ALA A 8 -26.18 -4.53 -5.81
CA ALA A 8 -27.51 -4.71 -5.24
C ALA A 8 -27.41 -5.56 -3.95
N CYS A 9 -27.76 -4.98 -2.80
CA CYS A 9 -27.90 -5.72 -1.53
C CYS A 9 -29.30 -6.33 -1.45
N LEU A 10 -29.39 -7.64 -1.24
CA LEU A 10 -30.52 -8.26 -0.55
C LEU A 10 -30.14 -8.41 0.93
N PRO A 11 -31.06 -8.14 1.88
CA PRO A 11 -30.76 -8.22 3.30
C PRO A 11 -30.62 -9.69 3.70
N PHE A 12 -29.43 -10.10 4.12
CA PHE A 12 -29.23 -11.40 4.77
C PHE A 12 -28.97 -11.20 6.26
N GLN A 13 -29.92 -11.67 7.06
CA GLN A 13 -29.75 -11.85 8.50
C GLN A 13 -28.79 -13.03 8.74
N THR A 14 -27.73 -12.75 9.52
CA THR A 14 -27.00 -13.62 10.45
C THR A 14 -26.60 -15.05 10.00
N LEU A 15 -25.29 -15.32 10.08
CA LEU A 15 -24.61 -16.65 10.12
C LEU A 15 -24.21 -17.32 8.79
N CYS A 16 -23.54 -16.60 7.88
CA CYS A 16 -22.71 -17.25 6.86
C CYS A 16 -21.31 -16.59 6.76
N PRO A 17 -20.20 -17.33 7.01
CA PRO A 17 -18.84 -16.80 6.90
C PRO A 17 -18.35 -16.59 5.46
N TRP A 18 -19.21 -16.80 4.46
CA TRP A 18 -18.91 -16.62 3.04
C TRP A 18 -19.98 -15.74 2.40
N ALA A 19 -19.58 -14.62 1.81
CA ALA A 19 -20.44 -13.81 0.97
C ALA A 19 -19.97 -13.89 -0.48
N VAL A 20 -20.85 -14.32 -1.38
CA VAL A 20 -20.56 -14.42 -2.82
C VAL A 20 -21.40 -13.39 -3.56
N LYS A 21 -20.75 -12.50 -4.31
CA LYS A 21 -21.40 -11.45 -5.12
C LYS A 21 -20.97 -11.55 -6.58
N ALA A 22 -21.89 -11.31 -7.50
CA ALA A 22 -21.59 -11.26 -8.94
C ALA A 22 -21.14 -9.85 -9.36
N LEU A 23 -20.06 -9.76 -10.16
CA LEU A 23 -19.63 -8.53 -10.81
C LEU A 23 -20.22 -8.46 -12.22
N GLN A 24 -20.98 -7.40 -12.51
CA GLN A 24 -21.61 -7.19 -13.81
C GLN A 24 -21.06 -5.91 -14.46
N CYS A 25 -20.75 -6.00 -15.75
CA CYS A 25 -20.49 -4.83 -16.60
C CYS A 25 -21.73 -4.55 -17.47
N SER A 26 -22.12 -3.28 -17.61
CA SER A 26 -23.25 -2.84 -18.41
C SER A 26 -22.78 -1.97 -19.57
N THR A 27 -22.87 -2.52 -20.78
CA THR A 27 -22.74 -1.75 -22.03
C THR A 27 -23.98 -2.06 -22.85
N THR A 28 -24.89 -1.08 -22.97
CA THR A 28 -26.09 -1.10 -23.84
C THR A 28 -26.89 -2.42 -23.81
N SER A 29 -27.96 -2.45 -23.00
CA SER A 29 -29.00 -3.50 -22.89
C SER A 29 -28.58 -4.92 -22.49
N CYS A 30 -27.28 -5.26 -22.43
CA CYS A 30 -26.81 -6.57 -21.99
C CYS A 30 -25.93 -6.44 -20.73
N ARG A 31 -26.24 -7.20 -19.69
CA ARG A 31 -25.42 -7.31 -18.47
C ARG A 31 -24.49 -8.51 -18.64
N ARG A 32 -23.18 -8.28 -18.67
CA ARG A 32 -22.17 -9.35 -18.77
C ARG A 32 -21.61 -9.66 -17.38
N LEU A 33 -21.75 -10.91 -16.93
CA LEU A 33 -21.07 -11.40 -15.73
C LEU A 33 -19.57 -11.49 -16.04
N VAL A 34 -18.77 -10.66 -15.39
CA VAL A 34 -17.31 -10.60 -15.61
C VAL A 34 -16.53 -11.30 -14.49
N GLY A 35 -17.15 -11.46 -13.31
CA GLY A 35 -16.50 -12.09 -12.18
C GLY A 35 -17.42 -12.44 -11.03
N ILE A 36 -16.86 -13.18 -10.09
CA ILE A 36 -17.47 -13.50 -8.80
C ILE A 36 -16.55 -12.95 -7.72
N VAL A 37 -17.10 -12.18 -6.80
CA VAL A 37 -16.43 -11.74 -5.59
C VAL A 37 -16.80 -12.71 -4.48
N ILE A 38 -15.80 -13.38 -3.93
CA ILE A 38 -15.91 -14.25 -2.77
C ILE A 38 -15.23 -13.49 -1.63
N CYS A 39 -16.01 -13.04 -0.66
CA CYS A 39 -15.49 -12.51 0.58
C CYS A 39 -15.36 -13.66 1.57
N THR A 40 -14.12 -14.01 1.93
CA THR A 40 -13.83 -14.90 3.04
C THR A 40 -13.16 -14.09 4.15
N SER A 41 -13.57 -14.36 5.38
CA SER A 41 -12.92 -13.86 6.59
C SER A 41 -12.42 -15.06 7.37
N PHE A 42 -11.13 -15.11 7.67
CA PHE A 42 -10.53 -16.14 8.51
C PHE A 42 -9.46 -15.54 9.42
N GLN A 43 -9.15 -16.21 10.52
CA GLN A 43 -8.14 -15.77 11.46
C GLN A 43 -6.83 -16.53 11.21
N ARG A 44 -5.69 -15.82 11.09
CA ARG A 44 -4.35 -16.42 10.97
C ARG A 44 -3.37 -15.65 11.83
N HIS A 45 -2.61 -16.33 12.69
CA HIS A 45 -1.65 -15.71 13.62
C HIS A 45 -2.25 -14.52 14.40
N GLN A 46 -3.45 -14.68 14.95
CA GLN A 46 -4.21 -13.64 15.67
C GLN A 46 -4.68 -12.44 14.82
N GLU A 47 -4.46 -12.45 13.51
CA GLU A 47 -4.96 -11.44 12.59
C GLU A 47 -6.27 -11.89 11.93
N ASN A 48 -7.24 -10.99 11.84
CA ASN A 48 -8.41 -11.18 10.98
C ASN A 48 -8.03 -10.88 9.53
N VAL A 49 -7.96 -11.91 8.70
CA VAL A 49 -7.67 -11.79 7.27
C VAL A 49 -8.99 -11.78 6.51
N ASN A 50 -9.34 -10.61 5.99
CA ASN A 50 -10.42 -10.47 5.02
C ASN A 50 -9.85 -10.63 3.61
N LEU A 51 -10.12 -11.76 2.96
CA LEU A 51 -9.83 -11.94 1.55
C LEU A 51 -11.10 -11.69 0.74
N THR A 52 -11.08 -10.61 -0.03
CA THR A 52 -12.05 -10.42 -1.11
C THR A 52 -11.42 -10.94 -2.39
N LEU A 53 -11.74 -12.17 -2.75
CA LEU A 53 -11.28 -12.80 -3.99
C LEU A 53 -12.26 -12.44 -5.11
N ALA A 54 -11.85 -11.58 -6.03
CA ALA A 54 -12.55 -11.41 -7.30
C ALA A 54 -12.00 -12.43 -8.30
N ALA A 55 -12.74 -13.51 -8.54
CA ALA A 55 -12.41 -14.48 -9.57
C ALA A 55 -13.00 -14.04 -10.91
N ASN A 56 -12.17 -14.01 -11.95
CA ASN A 56 -12.65 -13.77 -13.31
C ASN A 56 -13.51 -14.97 -13.76
N PHE A 57 -14.79 -14.71 -14.00
CA PHE A 57 -15.76 -15.76 -14.31
C PHE A 57 -15.42 -16.45 -15.63
N GLY A 58 -14.84 -15.72 -16.59
CA GLY A 58 -14.40 -16.28 -17.87
C GLY A 58 -13.33 -17.37 -17.70
N TYR A 59 -12.36 -17.16 -16.81
CA TYR A 59 -11.32 -18.16 -16.54
C TYR A 59 -11.88 -19.40 -15.82
N LEU A 60 -12.75 -19.20 -14.83
CA LEU A 60 -13.39 -20.30 -14.11
C LEU A 60 -14.27 -21.14 -15.03
N LEU A 61 -15.08 -20.48 -15.86
CA LEU A 61 -15.94 -21.13 -16.84
C LEU A 61 -15.12 -21.90 -17.86
N ARG A 62 -14.00 -21.34 -18.34
CA ARG A 62 -13.10 -22.03 -19.27
C ARG A 62 -12.57 -23.34 -18.69
N ASN A 63 -11.99 -23.29 -17.48
CA ASN A 63 -11.43 -24.48 -16.82
C ASN A 63 -12.54 -25.54 -16.59
N PHE A 64 -13.72 -25.10 -16.15
CA PHE A 64 -14.87 -26.00 -15.99
C PHE A 64 -15.33 -26.63 -17.31
N MET A 65 -15.38 -25.85 -18.40
CA MET A 65 -15.74 -26.34 -19.73
C MET A 65 -14.68 -27.31 -20.30
N GLU A 66 -13.40 -27.05 -20.06
CA GLU A 66 -12.29 -27.95 -20.40
C GLU A 66 -12.44 -29.31 -19.68
N GLN A 67 -12.76 -29.30 -18.37
CA GLN A 67 -13.03 -30.52 -17.61
C GLN A 67 -14.24 -31.32 -18.14
N LEU A 68 -15.22 -30.62 -18.73
CA LEU A 68 -16.40 -31.22 -19.36
C LEU A 68 -16.17 -31.63 -20.82
N GLY A 69 -14.97 -31.45 -21.37
CA GLY A 69 -14.64 -31.76 -22.76
C GLY A 69 -15.34 -30.86 -23.79
N MET A 70 -15.81 -29.68 -23.38
CA MET A 70 -16.45 -28.72 -24.27
C MET A 70 -15.40 -27.80 -24.91
N SER A 71 -15.45 -27.64 -26.23
CA SER A 71 -14.57 -26.71 -26.94
C SER A 71 -14.86 -25.27 -26.51
N THR A 72 -13.84 -24.59 -26.00
CA THR A 72 -13.91 -23.16 -25.68
C THR A 72 -13.19 -22.36 -26.76
N THR A 73 -13.77 -21.22 -27.16
CA THR A 73 -13.08 -20.26 -28.01
C THR A 73 -12.16 -19.42 -27.11
N GLU A 74 -10.86 -19.40 -27.41
CA GLU A 74 -9.93 -18.53 -26.69
C GLU A 74 -10.30 -17.06 -26.92
N PHE A 75 -10.60 -16.35 -25.85
CA PHE A 75 -10.63 -14.89 -25.85
C PHE A 75 -9.37 -14.40 -25.16
N GLN A 76 -8.41 -13.90 -25.94
CA GLN A 76 -7.35 -13.07 -25.37
C GLN A 76 -7.97 -11.74 -24.96
N LEU A 77 -8.21 -11.58 -23.66
CA LEU A 77 -8.45 -10.27 -23.07
C LEU A 77 -7.08 -9.59 -22.95
N SER A 78 -6.72 -8.78 -23.94
CA SER A 78 -5.58 -7.86 -23.79
C SER A 78 -5.86 -6.96 -22.58
N ARG A 79 -4.96 -6.99 -21.59
CA ARG A 79 -5.02 -6.08 -20.45
C ARG A 79 -4.90 -4.65 -20.97
N GLU A 80 -5.98 -3.89 -20.86
CA GLU A 80 -5.89 -2.44 -20.99
C GLU A 80 -4.95 -1.93 -19.89
N PRO A 81 -3.84 -1.23 -20.24
CA PRO A 81 -2.96 -0.68 -19.23
C PRO A 81 -3.80 0.19 -18.30
N SER A 82 -3.66 -0.02 -16.98
CA SER A 82 -4.36 0.83 -16.03
C SER A 82 -3.95 2.28 -16.30
N SER A 83 -4.95 3.12 -16.50
CA SER A 83 -4.74 4.57 -16.70
C SER A 83 -4.55 5.29 -15.38
N PHE A 84 -4.36 4.56 -14.27
CA PHE A 84 -4.28 5.16 -12.94
C PHE A 84 -2.89 5.74 -12.75
N ALA A 85 -2.81 7.08 -12.65
CA ALA A 85 -1.55 7.81 -12.66
C ALA A 85 -0.56 7.35 -11.58
N TRP A 86 -1.05 6.84 -10.44
CA TRP A 86 -0.21 6.44 -9.31
C TRP A 86 0.50 5.10 -9.51
N GLU A 87 0.03 4.22 -10.41
CA GLU A 87 0.66 2.91 -10.62
C GLU A 87 2.15 3.03 -10.96
N ARG A 88 2.49 4.00 -11.81
CA ARG A 88 3.88 4.26 -12.24
C ARG A 88 4.77 4.86 -11.15
N THR A 89 4.18 5.24 -10.02
CA THR A 89 4.89 5.87 -8.90
C THR A 89 5.26 4.89 -7.79
N ILE A 90 4.72 3.66 -7.85
CA ILE A 90 4.83 2.64 -6.81
C ILE A 90 5.75 1.53 -7.33
N VAL A 91 6.54 0.97 -6.43
CA VAL A 91 7.58 -0.02 -6.71
C VAL A 91 7.36 -1.22 -5.80
N VAL A 92 7.47 -2.44 -6.32
CA VAL A 92 7.60 -3.64 -5.49
C VAL A 92 9.03 -3.74 -5.02
N ILE A 93 9.25 -3.98 -3.73
CA ILE A 93 10.58 -4.18 -3.14
C ILE A 93 10.66 -5.60 -2.63
N GLU A 94 11.73 -6.30 -3.03
CA GLU A 94 12.04 -7.65 -2.59
C GLU A 94 13.43 -7.68 -1.96
N SER A 95 13.51 -8.15 -0.73
CA SER A 95 14.76 -8.22 0.04
C SER A 95 14.74 -9.42 0.98
N ALA A 96 15.77 -10.27 0.91
CA ALA A 96 15.96 -11.42 1.81
C ALA A 96 14.71 -12.31 2.01
N GLY A 97 13.91 -12.51 0.96
CA GLY A 97 12.67 -13.31 1.01
C GLY A 97 11.45 -12.58 1.58
N GLN A 98 11.59 -11.30 1.93
CA GLN A 98 10.50 -10.38 2.24
C GLN A 98 10.10 -9.58 1.00
N GLN A 99 8.85 -9.12 0.98
CA GLN A 99 8.29 -8.29 -0.07
C GLN A 99 7.49 -7.16 0.57
N GLY A 100 7.70 -5.95 0.07
CA GLY A 100 6.93 -4.78 0.43
C GLY A 100 6.73 -3.85 -0.75
N THR A 101 6.32 -2.63 -0.43
CA THR A 101 6.04 -1.59 -1.39
C THR A 101 6.99 -0.42 -1.14
N GLY A 102 7.41 0.26 -2.20
CA GLY A 102 8.09 1.55 -2.13
C GLY A 102 7.43 2.57 -3.05
N THR A 103 7.82 3.83 -2.89
CA THR A 103 7.31 4.95 -3.67
C THR A 103 8.44 5.78 -4.24
N PHE A 104 8.41 6.04 -5.56
CA PHE A 104 9.29 7.02 -6.18
C PHE A 104 8.94 8.42 -5.71
N ILE A 105 9.89 9.08 -5.04
CA ILE A 105 9.77 10.47 -4.63
C ILE A 105 10.78 11.34 -5.37
N ARG A 106 10.43 12.61 -5.55
CA ARG A 106 11.36 13.63 -6.02
C ARG A 106 11.58 14.67 -4.94
N VAL A 107 12.84 14.92 -4.63
CA VAL A 107 13.26 15.97 -3.71
C VAL A 107 14.31 16.82 -4.40
N HIS A 108 13.96 18.08 -4.66
CA HIS A 108 14.74 18.95 -5.55
C HIS A 108 14.94 18.27 -6.93
N ASN A 109 16.19 18.10 -7.37
CA ASN A 109 16.54 17.48 -8.65
C ASN A 109 16.95 16.01 -8.49
N LYS A 110 16.75 15.42 -7.31
CA LYS A 110 17.08 14.04 -7.00
C LYS A 110 15.84 13.17 -6.87
N ARG A 111 16.02 11.89 -7.16
CA ARG A 111 14.99 10.85 -7.12
C ARG A 111 15.41 9.79 -6.13
N PHE A 112 14.46 9.33 -5.34
CA PHE A 112 14.67 8.30 -4.34
C PHE A 112 13.45 7.38 -4.29
N ILE A 113 13.61 6.24 -3.62
CA ILE A 113 12.49 5.40 -3.23
C ILE A 113 12.36 5.49 -1.70
N LEU A 114 11.16 5.83 -1.22
CA LEU A 114 10.79 5.65 0.19
C LEU A 114 10.11 4.30 0.37
N THR A 115 10.44 3.62 1.46
CA THR A 115 9.80 2.38 1.91
C THR A 115 9.98 2.23 3.42
N CYS A 116 9.53 1.10 3.97
CA CYS A 116 9.75 0.71 5.36
C CYS A 116 11.12 0.06 5.58
N ALA A 117 11.72 0.25 6.76
CA ALA A 117 12.98 -0.42 7.11
C ALA A 117 12.80 -1.93 7.25
N HIS A 118 11.69 -2.40 7.83
CA HIS A 118 11.43 -3.85 7.96
C HIS A 118 11.30 -4.57 6.61
N VAL A 119 10.83 -3.88 5.56
CA VAL A 119 10.75 -4.42 4.19
C VAL A 119 12.15 -4.66 3.62
N VAL A 120 13.08 -3.74 3.90
CA VAL A 120 14.46 -3.83 3.43
C VAL A 120 15.25 -4.84 4.26
N GLY A 121 15.07 -4.85 5.58
CA GLY A 121 15.86 -5.64 6.51
C GLY A 121 17.19 -4.95 6.90
N GLN A 122 17.77 -5.41 8.01
CA GLN A 122 19.02 -4.85 8.54
C GLN A 122 20.24 -5.41 7.80
N ASN A 123 21.28 -4.58 7.66
CA ASN A 123 22.55 -4.92 6.99
C ASN A 123 22.39 -5.37 5.52
N ILE A 124 21.35 -4.89 4.84
CA ILE A 124 21.15 -5.09 3.41
C ILE A 124 21.68 -3.87 2.65
N GLU A 125 22.58 -4.09 1.70
CA GLU A 125 23.17 -3.02 0.88
C GLU A 125 22.36 -2.76 -0.40
N THR A 126 21.75 -3.80 -0.95
CA THR A 126 20.99 -3.74 -2.21
C THR A 126 19.71 -4.55 -2.13
N VAL A 127 18.66 -4.05 -2.76
CA VAL A 127 17.35 -4.72 -2.87
C VAL A 127 16.93 -4.84 -4.33
N ASN A 128 16.09 -5.84 -4.62
CA ASN A 128 15.49 -5.96 -5.95
C ASN A 128 14.21 -5.11 -5.98
N CYS A 129 14.06 -4.32 -7.04
CA CYS A 129 12.94 -3.42 -7.25
C CYS A 129 12.26 -3.70 -8.59
N ARG A 130 10.93 -3.57 -8.59
CA ARG A 130 10.13 -3.68 -9.81
C ARG A 130 9.13 -2.54 -9.89
N ALA A 131 9.27 -1.72 -10.91
CA ALA A 131 8.32 -0.70 -11.30
C ALA A 131 7.43 -1.19 -12.45
N ALA A 132 6.43 -0.40 -12.83
CA ALA A 132 5.47 -0.76 -13.87
C ALA A 132 6.11 -1.05 -15.25
N ASP A 133 7.27 -0.49 -15.54
CA ASP A 133 7.95 -0.59 -16.84
C ASP A 133 9.28 -1.36 -16.79
N ARG A 134 9.80 -1.71 -15.61
CA ARG A 134 11.16 -2.25 -15.46
C ARG A 134 11.40 -2.96 -14.13
N GLU A 135 12.43 -3.78 -14.13
CA GLU A 135 13.08 -4.30 -12.93
C GLU A 135 14.50 -3.72 -12.81
N PHE A 136 14.96 -3.50 -11.59
CA PHE A 136 16.29 -2.93 -11.32
C PHE A 136 16.73 -3.26 -9.89
N GLN A 137 18.04 -3.15 -9.63
CA GLN A 137 18.56 -3.18 -8.27
C GLN A 137 18.67 -1.76 -7.72
N SER A 138 18.34 -1.61 -6.44
CA SER A 138 18.40 -0.35 -5.73
C SER A 138 19.35 -0.47 -4.54
N GLU A 139 20.24 0.51 -4.39
CA GLU A 139 21.13 0.62 -3.23
C GLU A 139 20.38 1.22 -2.05
N VAL A 140 20.66 0.72 -0.85
CA VAL A 140 20.13 1.23 0.41
C VAL A 140 20.99 2.41 0.85
N ILE A 141 20.45 3.62 0.74
CA ILE A 141 21.13 4.86 1.18
C ILE A 141 21.12 4.93 2.71
N TRP A 142 19.96 4.61 3.29
CA TRP A 142 19.75 4.62 4.72
C TRP A 142 18.60 3.69 5.08
N CYS A 143 18.76 2.97 6.17
CA CYS A 143 17.74 2.12 6.75
C CYS A 143 17.68 2.46 8.25
N ASN A 144 16.48 2.62 8.81
CA ASN A 144 16.35 2.88 10.24
C ASN A 144 17.00 1.70 11.01
N PRO A 145 17.96 1.96 11.91
CA PRO A 145 18.63 0.90 12.68
C PRO A 145 17.70 0.14 13.61
N ASP A 146 16.49 0.66 13.85
CA ASP A 146 15.50 0.05 14.72
C ASP A 146 14.15 -0.08 14.01
N SER A 147 13.99 -1.17 13.27
CA SER A 147 12.79 -1.46 12.46
C SER A 147 11.56 -1.79 13.30
N ASP A 148 11.72 -2.10 14.59
CA ASP A 148 10.62 -2.37 15.51
C ASP A 148 10.08 -1.09 16.17
N LYS A 149 10.64 0.06 15.78
CA LYS A 149 10.33 1.38 16.34
C LYS A 149 9.54 2.25 15.35
N PRO A 150 8.89 3.33 15.84
CA PRO A 150 8.29 4.32 14.97
C PRO A 150 9.31 4.89 13.99
N PHE A 151 8.81 5.47 12.90
CA PHE A 151 9.66 5.92 11.79
C PHE A 151 10.43 4.79 11.12
N ASP A 152 9.84 3.61 11.09
CA ASP A 152 10.27 2.48 10.28
C ASP A 152 10.33 2.86 8.78
N LEU A 153 11.48 3.41 8.39
CA LEU A 153 11.74 4.00 7.07
C LEU A 153 13.08 3.52 6.54
N ALA A 154 13.12 3.33 5.23
CA ALA A 154 14.34 3.27 4.47
C ALA A 154 14.27 4.20 3.27
N LEU A 155 15.43 4.72 2.89
CA LEU A 155 15.64 5.54 1.71
C LEU A 155 16.56 4.77 0.76
N LEU A 156 16.10 4.57 -0.46
CA LEU A 156 16.85 3.86 -1.49
C LEU A 156 17.16 4.77 -2.68
N THR A 157 18.16 4.39 -3.47
CA THR A 157 18.41 5.04 -4.77
C THR A 157 17.23 4.81 -5.73
N ALA A 158 17.14 5.65 -6.75
CA ALA A 158 16.19 5.46 -7.84
C ALA A 158 16.95 5.61 -9.17
N PRO A 159 16.56 4.90 -10.24
CA PRO A 159 17.16 5.10 -11.55
C PRO A 159 17.01 6.56 -11.99
N GLN A 160 18.09 7.13 -12.52
CA GLN A 160 18.13 8.55 -12.89
C GLN A 160 17.19 8.91 -14.03
N ASP A 161 16.86 7.92 -14.87
CA ASP A 161 15.99 8.04 -16.03
C ASP A 161 14.49 7.87 -15.68
N VAL A 162 14.13 7.67 -14.40
CA VAL A 162 12.72 7.68 -13.96
C VAL A 162 12.10 9.05 -14.31
N PRO A 163 11.05 9.11 -15.14
CA PRO A 163 10.43 10.37 -15.53
C PRO A 163 9.85 11.10 -14.32
N GLU A 164 9.85 12.43 -14.33
CA GLU A 164 9.30 13.23 -13.22
C GLU A 164 7.83 12.90 -12.93
N ARG A 165 7.04 12.60 -13.98
CA ARG A 165 5.64 12.17 -13.86
C ARG A 165 5.46 10.85 -13.11
N CYS A 166 6.53 10.07 -12.93
CA CYS A 166 6.54 8.82 -12.17
C CYS A 166 6.98 9.05 -10.71
N CYS A 167 7.28 10.28 -10.30
CA CYS A 167 7.58 10.61 -8.91
C CYS A 167 6.40 11.34 -8.26
N VAL A 168 6.05 10.93 -7.04
CA VAL A 168 4.97 11.57 -6.29
C VAL A 168 5.39 12.94 -5.76
N ARG A 169 4.41 13.81 -5.56
CA ARG A 169 4.63 15.09 -4.86
C ARG A 169 4.52 14.87 -3.36
N LEU A 170 5.50 15.37 -2.60
CA LEU A 170 5.44 15.38 -1.14
C LEU A 170 4.42 16.39 -0.63
N ALA A 171 3.55 15.99 0.30
CA ALA A 171 2.60 16.89 0.93
C ALA A 171 3.29 18.08 1.62
N ARG A 172 2.68 19.27 1.47
CA ARG A 172 3.17 20.51 2.07
C ARG A 172 2.55 20.81 3.43
N SER A 173 1.26 20.52 3.57
CA SER A 173 0.49 20.67 4.80
C SER A 173 0.35 19.32 5.52
N PRO A 174 0.18 19.34 6.86
CA PRO A 174 -0.25 18.16 7.61
C PRO A 174 -1.60 17.63 7.12
N ALA A 175 -1.86 16.36 7.38
CA ALA A 175 -3.17 15.76 7.15
C ALA A 175 -4.21 16.31 8.13
N THR A 176 -5.48 16.36 7.74
CA THR A 176 -6.59 16.81 8.59
C THR A 176 -7.52 15.66 8.93
N LEU A 177 -8.12 15.69 10.12
CA LEU A 177 -9.12 14.71 10.53
C LEU A 177 -10.28 14.64 9.52
N GLY A 178 -10.69 13.43 9.16
CA GLY A 178 -11.73 13.17 8.15
C GLY A 178 -11.28 13.33 6.69
N GLN A 179 -10.03 13.75 6.43
CA GLN A 179 -9.50 13.88 5.07
C GLN A 179 -9.53 12.54 4.34
N MET A 180 -10.06 12.54 3.12
CA MET A 180 -10.06 11.36 2.26
C MET A 180 -8.64 11.02 1.81
N VAL A 181 -8.29 9.75 1.93
CA VAL A 181 -6.97 9.23 1.59
C VAL A 181 -7.06 7.91 0.84
N TYR A 182 -5.98 7.55 0.15
CA TYR A 182 -5.88 6.32 -0.63
C TYR A 182 -4.57 5.62 -0.32
N ASN A 183 -4.65 4.45 0.31
CA ASN A 183 -3.49 3.60 0.58
C ASN A 183 -3.25 2.72 -0.63
N ALA A 184 -2.07 2.80 -1.21
CA ALA A 184 -1.71 2.03 -2.39
C ALA A 184 -0.50 1.15 -2.14
N GLY A 185 -0.48 -0.03 -2.76
CA GLY A 185 0.67 -0.91 -2.70
C GLY A 185 0.38 -2.31 -3.21
N PHE A 186 1.38 -3.16 -3.17
CA PHE A 186 1.31 -4.52 -3.69
C PHE A 186 1.15 -5.51 -2.55
N PRO A 187 0.02 -6.23 -2.45
CA PRO A 187 -0.13 -7.27 -1.46
C PRO A 187 0.94 -8.36 -1.59
N TYR A 188 1.16 -9.12 -0.52
CA TYR A 188 2.14 -10.18 -0.45
C TYR A 188 1.70 -11.40 -1.28
N TYR A 189 2.51 -11.85 -2.24
CA TYR A 189 2.20 -12.99 -3.12
C TYR A 189 3.35 -14.01 -3.18
N VAL A 190 3.75 -14.58 -2.05
CA VAL A 190 4.92 -15.48 -1.96
C VAL A 190 4.88 -16.75 -2.83
N ASN A 191 3.71 -17.21 -3.28
CA ASN A 191 3.58 -18.54 -3.90
C ASN A 191 2.79 -18.56 -5.19
N PHE A 192 2.53 -17.39 -5.75
CA PHE A 192 1.83 -17.28 -7.01
C PHE A 192 2.91 -17.15 -8.08
N SER A 193 3.09 -18.17 -8.91
CA SER A 193 3.92 -18.12 -10.14
C SER A 193 3.42 -17.09 -11.17
N PHE A 194 2.52 -16.19 -10.75
CA PHE A 194 2.13 -14.98 -11.42
C PHE A 194 3.31 -14.01 -11.43
N ARG A 195 4.24 -14.29 -12.34
CA ARG A 195 5.18 -13.30 -12.84
C ARG A 195 4.38 -12.19 -13.53
N HIS A 196 4.06 -11.16 -12.75
CA HIS A 196 4.07 -9.75 -13.18
C HIS A 196 2.92 -9.23 -14.06
N ASP A 197 1.65 -9.30 -13.61
CA ASP A 197 0.53 -8.66 -14.34
C ASP A 197 -0.54 -7.95 -13.47
N PHE A 198 -0.27 -7.68 -12.19
CA PHE A 198 -1.25 -7.04 -11.31
C PHE A 198 -0.91 -5.58 -10.99
N ASN A 199 -1.95 -4.75 -11.02
CA ASN A 199 -1.89 -3.36 -10.56
C ASN A 199 -1.72 -3.32 -9.04
N PRO A 200 -1.13 -2.24 -8.48
CA PRO A 200 -1.18 -2.03 -7.04
C PRO A 200 -2.64 -1.97 -6.57
N SER A 201 -2.92 -2.60 -5.43
CA SER A 201 -4.21 -2.47 -4.76
C SER A 201 -4.32 -1.08 -4.14
N ILE A 202 -5.47 -0.43 -4.31
CA ILE A 202 -5.74 0.90 -3.77
C ILE A 202 -6.98 0.81 -2.87
N PHE A 203 -6.81 1.19 -1.61
CA PHE A 203 -7.88 1.21 -0.61
C PHE A 203 -8.17 2.65 -0.19
N GLN A 204 -9.42 3.06 -0.36
CA GLN A 204 -9.89 4.35 0.12
C GLN A 204 -10.13 4.30 1.62
N GLY A 205 -9.79 5.39 2.31
CA GLY A 205 -10.12 5.62 3.70
C GLY A 205 -10.24 7.11 4.02
N ARG A 206 -10.32 7.40 5.31
CA ARG A 206 -10.33 8.72 5.92
C ARG A 206 -9.33 8.74 7.06
N ILE A 207 -8.70 9.87 7.25
CA ILE A 207 -7.84 10.10 8.42
C ILE A 207 -8.72 10.13 9.67
N ILE A 208 -8.40 9.25 10.64
CA ILE A 208 -9.12 9.14 11.92
C ILE A 208 -8.30 9.68 13.10
N LYS A 209 -7.00 9.88 12.92
CA LYS A 209 -6.11 10.49 13.91
C LYS A 209 -4.90 11.13 13.22
N CYS A 210 -4.52 12.32 13.69
CA CYS A 210 -3.32 13.02 13.27
C CYS A 210 -2.53 13.42 14.51
N ASP A 211 -1.32 12.90 14.65
CA ASP A 211 -0.35 13.33 15.66
C ASP A 211 1.00 13.59 14.98
N THR A 212 1.87 14.32 15.68
CA THR A 212 3.27 14.41 15.26
C THR A 212 3.87 13.01 15.25
N GLY A 213 4.38 12.60 14.09
CA GLY A 213 5.02 11.33 13.86
C GLY A 213 4.07 10.19 13.47
N ALA A 214 2.74 10.38 13.47
CA ALA A 214 1.79 9.35 13.06
C ALA A 214 0.49 9.93 12.49
N ILE A 215 0.05 9.42 11.35
CA ILE A 215 -1.33 9.55 10.90
C ILE A 215 -1.97 8.17 10.86
N MET A 216 -3.23 8.09 11.26
CA MET A 216 -4.00 6.84 11.17
C MET A 216 -5.20 7.05 10.27
N SER A 217 -5.51 6.03 9.46
CA SER A 217 -6.67 6.04 8.57
C SER A 217 -7.49 4.75 8.70
N ASP A 218 -8.78 4.84 8.39
CA ASP A 218 -9.70 3.69 8.34
C ASP A 218 -9.68 2.93 7.00
N GLY A 219 -8.71 3.25 6.13
CA GLY A 219 -8.49 2.51 4.89
C GLY A 219 -7.85 1.15 5.18
N SER A 220 -8.28 0.09 4.51
CA SER A 220 -7.63 -1.21 4.67
C SER A 220 -6.18 -1.17 4.15
N VAL A 221 -5.27 -1.86 4.83
CA VAL A 221 -3.90 -2.12 4.36
C VAL A 221 -3.62 -3.61 4.53
N GLN A 222 -3.07 -4.22 3.49
CA GLN A 222 -2.74 -5.65 3.49
C GLN A 222 -1.24 -5.87 3.65
N ALA A 223 -0.85 -7.07 4.12
CA ALA A 223 0.55 -7.48 4.12
C ALA A 223 1.18 -7.28 2.73
N GLY A 224 2.39 -6.73 2.67
CA GLY A 224 3.09 -6.34 1.43
C GLY A 224 2.87 -4.88 1.00
N GLN A 225 1.81 -4.22 1.48
CA GLN A 225 1.61 -2.78 1.21
C GLN A 225 2.44 -1.86 2.11
N SER A 226 3.14 -2.41 3.10
CA SER A 226 4.10 -1.69 3.94
C SER A 226 5.17 -0.99 3.10
N GLY A 227 5.47 0.26 3.44
CA GLY A 227 6.31 1.19 2.69
C GLY A 227 5.61 1.88 1.52
N GLY A 228 4.36 1.50 1.23
CA GLY A 228 3.54 2.11 0.18
C GLY A 228 3.02 3.51 0.54
N PRO A 229 2.57 4.28 -0.45
CA PRO A 229 2.09 5.64 -0.24
C PRO A 229 0.65 5.68 0.27
N MET A 230 0.40 6.61 1.19
CA MET A 230 -0.93 7.15 1.50
C MET A 230 -1.12 8.46 0.73
N PHE A 231 -1.97 8.46 -0.29
CA PHE A 231 -2.24 9.61 -1.14
C PHE A 231 -3.38 10.49 -0.62
N ASP A 232 -3.30 11.79 -0.88
CA ASP A 232 -4.48 12.67 -0.91
C ASP A 232 -5.23 12.57 -2.25
N GLN A 233 -6.40 13.19 -2.32
CA GLN A 233 -7.21 13.30 -3.55
C GLN A 233 -6.51 13.98 -4.74
N ASN A 234 -5.40 14.67 -4.52
CA ASN A 234 -4.61 15.33 -5.56
C ASN A 234 -3.39 14.49 -6.00
N GLY A 235 -3.22 13.28 -5.46
CA GLY A 235 -2.07 12.41 -5.74
C GLY A 235 -0.77 12.85 -5.05
N CYS A 236 -0.83 13.68 -4.01
CA CYS A 236 0.32 13.93 -3.14
C CYS A 236 0.43 12.82 -2.10
N ILE A 237 1.64 12.40 -1.80
CA ILE A 237 1.87 11.49 -0.68
C ILE A 237 1.77 12.27 0.64
N LEU A 238 0.82 11.88 1.48
CA LEU A 238 0.60 12.39 2.85
C LEU A 238 1.42 11.60 3.87
N GLY A 239 1.59 10.29 3.65
CA GLY A 239 2.35 9.43 4.54
C GLY A 239 2.89 8.18 3.86
N VAL A 240 3.84 7.53 4.54
CA VAL A 240 4.36 6.20 4.20
C VAL A 240 3.67 5.18 5.10
N CYS A 241 2.86 4.28 4.55
CA CYS A 241 2.13 3.26 5.29
C CYS A 241 3.09 2.25 5.90
N VAL A 242 2.99 2.01 7.21
CA VAL A 242 3.89 1.06 7.90
C VAL A 242 3.20 -0.26 8.16
N SER A 243 2.08 -0.21 8.87
CA SER A 243 1.38 -1.42 9.32
C SER A 243 -0.07 -1.13 9.70
N ASN A 244 -0.82 -2.20 9.91
CA ASN A 244 -2.11 -2.15 10.60
C ASN A 244 -1.89 -1.90 12.11
N ILE A 245 -2.88 -1.29 12.77
CA ILE A 245 -2.85 -1.12 14.22
C ILE A 245 -2.92 -2.49 14.89
N LYS A 246 -2.07 -2.69 15.90
CA LYS A 246 -2.03 -3.84 16.78
C LYS A 246 -2.27 -3.38 18.22
N LEU A 247 -3.26 -3.95 18.90
CA LEU A 247 -3.53 -3.73 20.33
C LEU A 247 -3.66 -5.09 21.00
N ASP A 248 -2.87 -5.35 22.04
CA ASP A 248 -2.90 -6.59 22.83
C ASP A 248 -2.92 -7.87 21.96
N ASP A 249 -2.00 -7.94 21.00
CA ASP A 249 -1.88 -9.02 20.00
C ASP A 249 -3.02 -9.17 18.98
N VAL A 250 -4.02 -8.30 19.01
CA VAL A 250 -5.10 -8.23 18.01
C VAL A 250 -4.75 -7.21 16.94
N VAL A 251 -4.77 -7.64 15.67
CA VAL A 251 -4.59 -6.76 14.52
C VAL A 251 -5.93 -6.24 14.01
N TYR A 252 -6.02 -4.94 13.79
CA TYR A 252 -7.18 -4.24 13.25
C TYR A 252 -6.96 -3.95 11.76
N PRO A 253 -7.41 -4.82 10.84
CA PRO A 253 -7.02 -4.77 9.42
C PRO A 253 -7.59 -3.57 8.65
N ASN A 254 -8.53 -2.85 9.24
CA ASN A 254 -9.17 -1.66 8.65
C ASN A 254 -8.67 -0.37 9.29
N ILE A 255 -7.62 -0.41 10.10
CA ILE A 255 -7.00 0.78 10.63
C ILE A 255 -5.49 0.63 10.47
N ASN A 256 -4.89 1.55 9.72
CA ASN A 256 -3.45 1.57 9.50
C ASN A 256 -2.81 2.82 10.08
N THR A 257 -1.49 2.73 10.27
CA THR A 257 -0.62 3.83 10.67
C THR A 257 0.35 4.13 9.54
N ALA A 258 0.54 5.42 9.27
CA ALA A 258 1.52 5.92 8.33
C ALA A 258 2.38 7.04 8.92
N ILE A 259 3.61 7.14 8.43
CA ILE A 259 4.56 8.18 8.83
C ILE A 259 4.26 9.45 8.04
N PRO A 260 3.96 10.59 8.69
CA PRO A 260 3.58 11.80 7.98
C PRO A 260 4.74 12.38 7.16
N ILE A 261 4.49 12.65 5.88
CA ILE A 261 5.49 13.26 4.98
C ILE A 261 5.89 14.66 5.47
N CYS A 262 4.97 15.41 6.09
CA CYS A 262 5.28 16.72 6.63
C CYS A 262 6.39 16.70 7.69
N ASP A 263 6.52 15.59 8.43
CA ASP A 263 7.48 15.46 9.52
C ASP A 263 8.88 15.12 9.01
N ILE A 264 8.97 14.33 7.93
CA ILE A 264 10.26 13.89 7.37
C ILE A 264 10.75 14.77 6.20
N ARG A 265 9.88 15.59 5.61
CA ARG A 265 10.17 16.37 4.38
C ARG A 265 11.39 17.27 4.52
N ASN A 266 11.55 17.97 5.64
CA ASN A 266 12.66 18.89 5.84
C ASN A 266 14.00 18.15 5.86
N THR A 267 14.04 17.00 6.54
CA THR A 267 15.21 16.11 6.57
C THR A 267 15.57 15.60 5.18
N LEU A 268 14.58 15.14 4.41
CA LEU A 268 14.79 14.72 3.02
C LEU A 268 15.31 15.85 2.13
N GLN A 269 14.79 17.07 2.30
CA GLN A 269 15.25 18.25 1.56
C GLN A 269 16.68 18.63 1.91
N GLN A 270 17.04 18.58 3.20
CA GLN A 270 18.40 18.86 3.65
C GLN A 270 19.36 17.80 3.12
N PHE A 271 19.05 16.51 3.26
CA PHE A 271 19.85 15.43 2.67
C PHE A 271 20.01 15.58 1.16
N ALA A 272 18.93 15.89 0.43
CA ALA A 272 19.00 16.09 -1.01
C ALA A 272 19.90 17.27 -1.43
N ARG A 273 20.08 18.28 -0.57
CA ARG A 273 21.00 19.40 -0.80
C ARG A 273 22.44 19.08 -0.42
N THR A 274 22.65 18.43 0.73
CA THR A 274 23.98 18.27 1.33
C THR A 274 24.66 16.95 0.98
N ASN A 275 23.90 15.91 0.61
CA ASN A 275 24.35 14.51 0.59
C ASN A 275 24.91 14.00 1.93
N ASP A 276 24.64 14.70 3.04
CA ASP A 276 25.14 14.33 4.36
C ASP A 276 24.22 13.28 5.00
N LEU A 277 24.70 12.04 5.08
CA LEU A 277 23.96 10.93 5.68
C LEU A 277 23.63 11.16 7.15
N ASN A 278 24.42 11.97 7.88
CA ASN A 278 24.15 12.25 9.30
C ASN A 278 22.81 12.95 9.50
N VAL A 279 22.34 13.71 8.50
CA VAL A 279 21.02 14.38 8.53
C VAL A 279 19.89 13.36 8.64
N LEU A 280 20.05 12.16 8.07
CA LEU A 280 19.03 11.11 8.11
C LEU A 280 18.84 10.50 9.51
N SER A 281 19.77 10.73 10.45
CA SER A 281 19.58 10.37 11.86
C SER A 281 18.38 11.08 12.51
N ASN A 282 17.94 12.22 11.95
CA ASN A 282 16.71 12.91 12.37
C ASN A 282 15.43 12.13 12.02
N LEU A 283 15.54 11.04 11.23
CA LEU A 283 14.45 10.12 10.94
C LEU A 283 14.36 8.97 11.96
N VAL A 284 15.14 9.01 13.04
CA VAL A 284 14.97 8.12 14.18
C VAL A 284 13.96 8.74 15.14
N ALA A 285 12.97 7.97 15.57
CA ALA A 285 11.88 8.45 16.40
C ALA A 285 12.34 8.98 17.76
N SER A 286 11.72 10.08 18.19
CA SER A 286 11.87 10.59 19.56
C SER A 286 10.99 9.78 20.54
N PRO A 287 11.27 9.83 21.86
CA PRO A 287 10.41 9.19 22.87
C PRO A 287 8.93 9.61 22.82
N ASP A 288 8.63 10.83 22.34
CA ASP A 288 7.25 11.28 22.18
C ASP A 288 6.55 10.58 21.01
N VAL A 289 7.26 10.31 19.90
CA VAL A 289 6.74 9.57 18.75
C VAL A 289 6.52 8.10 19.13
N HIS A 290 7.41 7.52 19.94
CA HIS A 290 7.23 6.20 20.55
C HIS A 290 5.88 6.04 21.23
N ARG A 291 5.56 6.98 22.12
CA ARG A 291 4.30 6.97 22.87
C ARG A 291 3.08 6.98 21.94
N VAL A 292 3.10 7.79 20.88
CA VAL A 292 2.00 7.90 19.91
C VAL A 292 1.75 6.56 19.19
N TRP A 293 2.81 5.88 18.79
CA TRP A 293 2.74 4.60 18.07
C TRP A 293 2.36 3.42 18.97
N SER A 294 2.76 3.46 20.24
CA SER A 294 2.33 2.50 21.27
C SER A 294 0.88 2.72 21.72
N LEU A 295 0.17 3.72 21.17
CA LEU A 295 -1.17 4.15 21.60
C LEU A 295 -1.24 4.55 23.08
N GLU A 296 -0.10 4.91 23.68
CA GLU A 296 -0.03 5.33 25.06
C GLU A 296 -0.66 6.71 25.24
N MET A 297 -1.37 6.89 26.35
CA MET A 297 -1.96 8.19 26.67
C MET A 297 -0.86 9.24 26.87
N PRO A 298 -1.04 10.48 26.37
CA PRO A 298 -0.09 11.54 26.62
C PRO A 298 0.05 11.79 28.14
N PRO A 299 1.25 12.14 28.63
CA PRO A 299 1.44 12.47 30.03
C PRO A 299 0.50 13.62 30.39
N ILE A 300 -0.20 13.49 31.52
CA ILE A 300 -1.07 14.55 32.03
C ILE A 300 -0.18 15.74 32.38
N ARG A 301 -0.05 16.68 31.45
CA ARG A 301 0.60 17.97 31.68
C ARG A 301 -0.40 18.88 32.35
N SER A 302 -0.48 18.73 33.68
CA SER A 302 -1.33 19.48 34.61
C SER A 302 -2.81 19.10 34.61
N LYS A 303 -3.30 18.68 35.79
CA LYS A 303 -4.70 18.90 36.19
C LYS A 303 -4.76 20.33 36.72
N LEU A 304 -4.93 21.32 35.85
CA LEU A 304 -5.43 22.63 36.24
C LEU A 304 -6.77 22.85 35.55
#